data_AF-A0A0B3S6M5-F1
#
_entry.id   AF-A0A0B3S6M5-F1
#
_cell.length_a   1.000
_cell.length_b   1.000
_cell.length_c   1.000
_cell.angle_alpha   90.00
_cell.angle_beta   90.00
_cell.angle_gamma   90.00
#
_symmetry.space_group_name_H-M   'P 1'
#
loop_
_entity.id
_entity.type
_entity.pdbx_description
1 polymer ?
#
loop_
_entity_poly.entity_id
_entity_poly.type
_entity_poly.pdbx_seq_one_letter_code
_entity_poly.pdbx_strand_id
1 'polypeptide(L)'
;MAGGFLLLASTALAQGKMPYEISDEVIYNGRSFDVWFGLYETETVRDAPDTGLPQKEWIEQSRLVVRTNQDPQIGPGDKVPARKVGIAFCRHYGLTVRSAPGDAHEWQGEWSFVDLCWKDGW
;
A
#
# COMPACT_ATOMS: atom_id res chain seq x y z
N MET A 1 -19.76 -17.77 -48.23
CA MET A 1 -18.57 -18.28 -47.52
C MET A 1 -18.25 -17.32 -46.41
N ALA A 2 -18.32 -17.81 -45.17
CA ALA A 2 -17.97 -17.06 -43.97
C ALA A 2 -16.45 -17.08 -43.75
N GLY A 3 -15.93 -16.06 -43.07
CA GLY A 3 -14.55 -16.02 -42.57
C GLY A 3 -13.92 -14.66 -42.84
N GLY A 4 -13.47 -13.89 -41.86
CA GLY A 4 -13.46 -14.06 -40.41
C GLY A 4 -12.84 -12.76 -39.93
N PHE A 5 -13.59 -11.97 -39.17
CA PHE A 5 -13.12 -10.67 -38.69
C PHE A 5 -12.15 -10.95 -37.53
N LEU A 6 -10.84 -10.83 -37.79
CA LEU A 6 -9.83 -10.86 -36.72
C LEU A 6 -9.97 -9.56 -35.91
N LEU A 7 -10.73 -9.65 -34.82
CA LEU A 7 -10.71 -8.66 -33.76
C LEU A 7 -9.35 -8.78 -33.07
N LEU A 8 -8.40 -7.94 -33.49
CA LEU A 8 -7.24 -7.58 -32.67
C LEU A 8 -7.80 -6.88 -31.44
N ALA A 9 -8.08 -7.64 -30.38
CA ALA A 9 -8.33 -7.10 -29.07
C ALA A 9 -7.04 -6.43 -28.62
N SER A 10 -6.91 -5.12 -28.87
CA SER A 10 -5.92 -4.30 -28.20
C SER A 10 -6.26 -4.34 -26.72
N THR A 11 -5.60 -5.22 -25.97
CA THR A 11 -5.50 -5.11 -24.53
C THR A 11 -4.74 -3.83 -24.26
N ALA A 12 -5.46 -2.71 -24.24
CA ALA A 12 -4.96 -1.47 -23.68
C ALA A 12 -4.67 -1.79 -22.21
N LEU A 13 -3.41 -2.14 -21.92
CA LEU A 13 -2.89 -2.20 -20.56
C LEU A 13 -3.07 -0.78 -20.04
N ALA A 14 -4.10 -0.57 -19.22
CA ALA A 14 -4.42 0.73 -18.67
C ALA A 14 -3.16 1.29 -18.05
N GLN A 15 -2.71 2.42 -18.58
CA GLN A 15 -1.55 3.15 -18.08
C GLN A 15 -1.88 3.59 -16.65
N GLY A 16 -0.97 3.23 -15.74
CA GLY A 16 -1.26 3.13 -14.32
C GLY A 16 -1.63 4.42 -13.60
N LYS A 17 -2.40 4.27 -12.51
CA LYS A 17 -2.84 5.39 -11.66
C LYS A 17 -1.64 6.17 -11.11
N MET A 18 -1.78 7.49 -11.07
CA MET A 18 -0.78 8.36 -10.44
C MET A 18 -0.69 8.05 -8.94
N PRO A 19 0.51 7.86 -8.37
CA PRO A 19 0.67 7.58 -6.94
C PRO A 19 0.01 8.64 -6.07
N TYR A 20 -0.60 8.22 -4.97
CA TYR A 20 -1.18 9.09 -3.97
C TYR A 20 -0.40 8.99 -2.67
N GLU A 21 0.13 10.12 -2.19
CA GLU A 21 1.00 10.15 -1.02
C GLU A 21 0.54 11.19 0.01
N ILE A 22 0.72 10.87 1.29
CA ILE A 22 0.51 11.78 2.43
C ILE A 22 1.65 11.57 3.42
N SER A 23 2.18 12.65 3.97
CA SER A 23 3.16 12.61 5.06
C SER A 23 2.73 13.56 6.16
N ASP A 24 2.83 13.15 7.41
CA ASP A 24 2.55 14.02 8.56
C ASP A 24 3.23 13.52 9.84
N GLU A 25 3.29 14.41 10.83
CA GLU A 25 3.72 14.10 12.18
C GLU A 25 2.54 13.68 13.07
N VAL A 26 2.70 12.57 13.80
CA VAL A 26 1.72 12.09 14.77
C VAL A 26 2.32 12.06 16.16
N ILE A 27 1.69 12.74 17.11
CA ILE A 27 2.09 12.69 18.53
C ILE A 27 1.31 11.57 19.23
N TYR A 28 2.02 10.59 19.80
CA TYR A 28 1.43 9.47 20.53
C TYR A 28 2.23 9.17 21.79
N ASN A 29 1.57 9.15 22.95
CA ASN A 29 2.19 8.96 24.27
C ASN A 29 3.39 9.90 24.53
N GLY A 30 3.29 11.16 24.09
CA GLY A 30 4.34 12.17 24.29
C GLY A 30 5.57 12.00 23.39
N ARG A 31 5.55 11.07 22.43
CA ARG A 31 6.58 10.90 21.40
C ARG A 31 6.05 11.35 20.05
N SER A 32 6.92 11.93 19.25
CA SER A 32 6.64 12.35 17.88
C SER A 32 7.04 11.26 16.89
N PHE A 33 6.16 11.00 15.92
CA PHE A 33 6.35 9.99 14.87
C PHE A 33 6.15 10.63 13.51
N ASP A 34 7.10 10.45 12.60
CA ASP A 34 6.86 10.74 11.19
C ASP A 34 6.11 9.57 10.58
N VAL A 35 5.00 9.85 9.90
CA VAL A 35 4.19 8.86 9.21
C VAL A 35 4.11 9.23 7.75
N TRP A 36 4.46 8.28 6.89
CA TRP A 36 4.28 8.38 5.44
C TRP A 36 3.29 7.31 4.98
N PHE A 37 2.40 7.69 4.08
CA PHE A 37 1.48 6.81 3.39
C PHE A 37 1.64 6.98 1.89
N GLY A 38 1.70 5.87 1.17
CA GLY A 38 1.63 5.81 -0.27
C GLY A 38 0.63 4.76 -0.75
N LEU A 39 -0.11 5.10 -1.80
CA LEU A 39 -0.95 4.19 -2.57
C LEU A 39 -0.48 4.26 -4.02
N TYR A 40 -0.11 3.11 -4.57
CA TYR A 40 0.53 2.99 -5.89
C TYR A 40 0.11 1.69 -6.56
N GLU A 41 0.35 1.59 -7.86
CA GLU A 41 0.23 0.33 -8.58
C GLU A 41 1.58 -0.37 -8.67
N THR A 42 1.56 -1.69 -8.51
CA THR A 42 2.73 -2.55 -8.67
C THR A 42 2.44 -3.65 -9.68
N GLU A 43 3.43 -3.97 -10.50
CA GLU A 43 3.33 -5.08 -11.46
C GLU A 43 3.52 -6.40 -10.71
N THR A 44 2.54 -7.29 -10.84
CA THR A 44 2.64 -8.69 -10.41
C THR A 44 2.47 -9.59 -11.63
N VAL A 45 2.99 -10.82 -11.54
CA VAL A 45 2.79 -11.85 -12.56
C VAL A 45 1.95 -12.95 -11.95
N ARG A 46 0.80 -13.22 -12.56
CA ARG A 46 -0.11 -14.30 -12.14
C ARG A 46 -0.52 -15.13 -13.34
N ASP A 47 -0.79 -16.40 -13.09
CA ASP A 47 -1.29 -17.28 -14.15
C ASP A 47 -2.73 -16.89 -14.50
N ALA A 48 -3.00 -16.71 -15.79
CA ALA A 48 -4.33 -16.40 -16.28
C ALA A 48 -5.29 -17.56 -15.95
N PRO A 49 -6.48 -17.29 -15.35
CA PRO A 49 -7.39 -18.34 -14.90
C PRO A 49 -7.76 -19.35 -15.99
N ASP A 50 -7.81 -18.91 -17.24
CA ASP A 50 -8.35 -19.69 -18.36
C ASP A 50 -7.26 -20.45 -19.14
N THR A 51 -5.99 -20.04 -19.04
CA THR A 51 -4.90 -20.58 -19.88
C THR A 51 -3.71 -21.07 -19.08
N GLY A 52 -3.59 -20.70 -17.80
CA GLY A 52 -2.44 -21.01 -16.95
C GLY A 52 -1.13 -20.32 -17.41
N LEU A 53 -1.21 -19.42 -18.40
CA LEU A 53 -0.04 -18.69 -18.87
C LEU A 53 0.21 -17.47 -17.97
N PRO A 54 1.48 -17.13 -17.68
CA PRO A 54 1.80 -15.98 -16.87
C PRO A 54 1.36 -14.69 -17.58
N GLN A 55 0.58 -13.88 -16.88
CA GLN A 55 0.17 -12.55 -17.32
C GLN A 55 0.59 -11.51 -16.30
N LYS A 56 1.01 -10.36 -16.83
CA LYS A 56 1.30 -9.16 -16.04
C LYS A 56 -0.03 -8.53 -15.62
N GLU A 57 -0.18 -8.32 -14.32
CA GLU A 57 -1.32 -7.63 -13.73
C GLU A 57 -0.79 -6.45 -12.92
N TRP A 58 -1.38 -5.29 -13.11
CA TRP A 58 -1.15 -4.14 -12.24
C TRP A 58 -2.12 -4.23 -11.08
N ILE A 59 -1.58 -4.39 -9.87
CA ILE A 59 -2.38 -4.40 -8.65
C ILE A 59 -2.11 -3.14 -7.86
N GLU A 60 -3.16 -2.58 -7.28
CA GLU A 60 -3.02 -1.51 -6.32
C GLU A 60 -2.42 -2.07 -5.02
N GLN A 61 -1.52 -1.32 -4.40
CA GLN A 61 -0.93 -1.64 -3.10
C GLN A 61 -0.75 -0.36 -2.32
N SER A 62 -0.99 -0.42 -1.00
CA SER A 62 -0.66 0.68 -0.11
C SER A 62 0.47 0.31 0.84
N ARG A 63 1.23 1.32 1.24
CA ARG A 63 2.27 1.19 2.25
C ARG A 63 2.19 2.37 3.20
N LEU A 64 2.17 2.07 4.49
CA LEU A 64 2.28 3.04 5.55
C LEU A 64 3.59 2.79 6.31
N VAL A 65 4.40 3.82 6.49
CA VAL A 65 5.66 3.78 7.23
C VAL A 65 5.52 4.65 8.46
N VAL A 66 5.92 4.14 9.61
CA VAL A 66 5.99 4.87 10.87
C VAL A 66 7.43 4.82 11.36
N ARG A 67 7.98 5.98 11.74
CA ARG A 67 9.28 6.09 12.38
C ARG A 67 9.25 7.20 13.42
N THR A 68 10.25 7.25 14.28
CA THR A 68 10.41 8.37 15.22
C THR A 68 11.45 9.35 14.69
N ASN A 69 11.17 10.64 14.81
CA ASN A 69 12.14 11.70 14.53
C ASN A 69 13.03 12.03 15.74
N GLN A 70 12.96 11.22 16.80
CA GLN A 70 13.63 11.40 18.08
C GLN A 70 14.25 10.09 18.60
N ASP A 71 15.27 10.21 19.44
CA ASP A 71 15.81 9.07 20.19
C ASP A 71 14.99 8.79 21.46
N PRO A 72 14.84 7.51 21.86
CA PRO A 72 15.32 6.32 21.14
C PRO A 72 14.46 6.05 19.90
N GLN A 73 15.07 5.50 18.85
CA GLN A 73 14.33 5.01 17.69
C GLN A 73 13.40 3.85 18.08
N ILE A 74 12.29 3.68 17.34
CA ILE A 74 11.47 2.47 17.47
C ILE A 74 12.23 1.24 16.96
N GLY A 75 11.92 0.07 17.49
CA GLY A 75 12.57 -1.17 17.08
C GLY A 75 11.60 -2.35 16.94
N PRO A 76 12.13 -3.59 16.86
CA PRO A 76 11.33 -4.80 16.68
C PRO A 76 10.21 -5.00 17.71
N GLY A 77 10.36 -4.46 18.92
CA GLY A 77 9.34 -4.53 19.98
C GLY A 77 8.16 -3.59 19.79
N ASP A 78 8.26 -2.60 18.90
CA ASP A 78 7.31 -1.49 18.78
C ASP A 78 6.25 -1.67 17.70
N LYS A 79 6.09 -2.88 17.14
CA LYS A 79 5.09 -3.18 16.10
C LYS A 79 3.68 -2.70 16.46
N VAL A 80 3.25 -3.00 17.68
CA VAL A 80 1.90 -2.69 18.15
C VAL A 80 1.70 -1.18 18.35
N PRO A 81 2.58 -0.45 19.07
CA PRO A 81 2.56 1.00 19.10
C PRO A 81 2.59 1.64 17.70
N ALA A 82 3.51 1.24 16.82
CA ALA A 82 3.62 1.79 15.47
C ALA A 82 2.34 1.57 14.66
N ARG A 83 1.71 0.39 14.77
CA ARG A 83 0.43 0.13 14.13
C ARG A 83 -0.68 1.04 14.64
N LYS A 84 -0.73 1.34 15.94
CA LYS A 84 -1.73 2.27 16.52
C LYS A 84 -1.54 3.69 15.99
N VAL A 85 -0.30 4.15 15.89
CA VAL A 85 0.06 5.43 15.28
C VAL A 85 -0.41 5.48 13.83
N GLY A 86 -0.08 4.45 13.03
CA GLY A 86 -0.51 4.34 11.64
C GLY A 86 -2.04 4.33 11.48
N ILE A 87 -2.77 3.58 12.31
CA ILE A 87 -4.25 3.58 12.29
C ILE A 87 -4.82 4.97 12.62
N ALA A 88 -4.22 5.69 13.58
CA ALA A 88 -4.64 7.04 13.92
C ALA A 88 -4.41 8.00 12.75
N PHE A 89 -3.25 7.94 12.10
CA PHE A 89 -2.94 8.68 10.88
C PHE A 89 -3.98 8.40 9.78
N CYS A 90 -4.23 7.13 9.46
CA CYS A 90 -5.19 6.75 8.42
C CYS A 90 -6.59 7.34 8.70
N ARG A 91 -7.06 7.22 9.95
CA ARG A 91 -8.37 7.77 10.35
C ARG A 91 -8.42 9.29 10.27
N HIS A 92 -7.34 9.97 10.64
CA HIS A 92 -7.26 11.43 10.55
C HIS A 92 -7.43 11.93 9.10
N TYR A 93 -6.80 11.23 8.15
CA TYR A 93 -6.87 11.54 6.73
C TYR A 93 -8.07 10.92 5.98
N GLY A 94 -9.02 10.34 6.69
CA GLY A 94 -10.20 9.72 6.09
C GLY A 94 -9.91 8.48 5.24
N LEU A 95 -8.78 7.81 5.47
CA LEU A 95 -8.41 6.56 4.81
C LEU A 95 -9.12 5.37 5.49
N THR A 96 -9.57 4.42 4.67
CA THR A 96 -10.22 3.20 5.14
C THR A 96 -9.19 2.24 5.72
N VAL A 97 -9.28 1.92 7.01
CA VAL A 97 -8.40 0.96 7.68
C VAL A 97 -8.88 -0.46 7.39
N ARG A 98 -8.03 -1.30 6.80
CA ARG A 98 -8.38 -2.68 6.46
C ARG A 98 -8.32 -3.59 7.69
N SER A 99 -9.30 -4.49 7.81
CA SER A 99 -9.41 -5.44 8.92
C SER A 99 -8.33 -6.52 8.88
N ALA A 100 -7.94 -6.94 7.67
CA ALA A 100 -6.86 -7.87 7.40
C ALA A 100 -5.80 -7.15 6.54
N PRO A 101 -4.88 -6.37 7.16
CA PRO A 101 -3.79 -5.75 6.44
C PRO A 101 -2.80 -6.81 5.94
N GLY A 102 -1.97 -6.44 4.97
CA GLY A 102 -0.90 -7.28 4.46
C GLY A 102 0.26 -7.40 5.45
N ASP A 103 1.46 -7.58 4.90
CA ASP A 103 2.67 -7.79 5.69
C ASP A 103 3.10 -6.54 6.48
N ALA A 104 3.91 -6.78 7.51
CA ALA A 104 4.53 -5.71 8.28
C ALA A 104 5.99 -6.04 8.56
N HIS A 105 6.88 -5.08 8.32
CA HIS A 105 8.32 -5.25 8.38
C HIS A 105 8.94 -4.13 9.21
N GLU A 106 9.90 -4.50 10.05
CA GLU A 106 10.80 -3.55 10.72
C GLU A 106 12.12 -3.51 9.95
N TRP A 107 12.63 -2.30 9.74
CA TRP A 107 13.96 -2.10 9.19
C TRP A 107 14.51 -0.74 9.59
N GLN A 108 15.71 -0.73 10.17
CA GLN A 108 16.49 0.49 10.46
C GLN A 108 15.71 1.58 11.22
N GLY A 109 14.90 1.20 12.22
CA GLY A 109 14.20 2.18 13.06
C GLY A 109 12.84 2.62 12.51
N GLU A 110 12.32 1.90 11.52
CA GLU A 110 11.03 2.17 10.90
C GLU A 110 10.16 0.90 10.89
N TRP A 111 8.85 1.08 11.04
CA TRP A 111 7.86 0.03 10.82
C TRP A 111 7.07 0.34 9.56
N SER A 112 7.13 -0.57 8.58
CA SER A 112 6.31 -0.55 7.37
C SER A 112 5.12 -1.50 7.51
N PHE A 113 3.93 -1.07 7.10
CA PHE A 113 2.71 -1.86 7.04
C PHE A 113 2.14 -1.80 5.62
N VAL A 114 2.03 -2.96 4.97
CA VAL A 114 1.43 -3.09 3.64
C VAL A 114 -0.09 -3.24 3.78
N ASP A 115 -0.84 -2.56 2.94
CA ASP A 115 -2.30 -2.61 2.87
C ASP A 115 -3.00 -2.32 4.21
N LEU A 116 -2.38 -1.52 5.09
CA LEU A 116 -2.98 -1.15 6.37
C LEU A 116 -4.19 -0.23 6.20
N CYS A 117 -4.08 0.74 5.30
CA CYS A 117 -5.20 1.62 4.95
C CYS A 117 -5.25 1.95 3.47
N TRP A 118 -6.39 2.47 3.03
CA TRP A 118 -6.72 2.63 1.63
C TRP A 118 -7.41 3.96 1.36
N LYS A 119 -7.23 4.51 0.16
CA LYS A 119 -8.04 5.62 -0.35
C LYS A 119 -9.07 5.04 -1.30
N ASP A 120 -10.33 5.07 -0.89
CA ASP A 120 -11.42 4.61 -1.75
C ASP A 120 -11.66 5.64 -2.89
N GLY A 121 -11.80 5.15 -4.12
CA GLY A 121 -12.12 5.98 -5.29
C GLY A 121 -10.97 6.85 -5.81
N TRP A 122 -9.72 6.38 -5.72
CA TRP A 122 -8.54 7.06 -6.27
C TRP A 122 -8.27 6.75 -7.75
#